data_AF-A0A9C7RME6-F1
#
_entry.id   AF-A0A9C7RME6-F1
#
_cell.length_a   1.000
_cell.length_b   1.000
_cell.length_c   1.000
_cell.angle_alpha   90.00
_cell.angle_beta   90.00
_cell.angle_gamma   90.00
#
_symmetry.space_group_name_H-M   'P 1'
#
loop_
_entity.id
_entity.type
_entity.pdbx_description
1 polymer ?
#
loop_
_entity_poly.entity_id
_entity_poly.type
_entity_poly.pdbx_seq_one_letter_code
_entity_poly.pdbx_strand_id
1 'polypeptide(L)'
;MVENEGGEMVGEEIRLLGKVIITGKIETRTGLSIGGSRAGLEIGGVDNPVIKDVEGKPYIPGSSLKGKMRCLLERAERKELTTSLGKARIHVCEREDDYKKCCVCKIFGLPGEKEFGGPTRLIVRDSFLTDESAKRLRELPTDMEYTEIKFENAIDRITSAANPRQ
;
A
#
# COMPACT_ATOMS: atom_id res chain seq x y z
N MET A 1 -49.98 35.40 -2.86
CA MET A 1 -50.51 34.13 -3.41
C MET A 1 -49.94 34.04 -4.82
N VAL A 2 -48.84 33.36 -5.08
CA VAL A 2 -48.50 32.00 -4.66
C VAL A 2 -47.04 31.98 -4.21
N GLU A 3 -46.84 31.57 -2.97
CA GLU A 3 -45.54 31.15 -2.45
C GLU A 3 -45.16 29.85 -3.16
N ASN A 4 -43.91 29.70 -3.60
CA ASN A 4 -43.37 28.39 -3.84
C ASN A 4 -42.05 28.27 -3.10
N GLU A 5 -42.12 27.40 -2.11
CA GLU A 5 -41.17 27.13 -1.06
C GLU A 5 -39.95 26.40 -1.59
N GLY A 6 -38.78 26.82 -1.10
CA GLY A 6 -37.86 25.93 -0.40
C GLY A 6 -37.58 24.58 -1.03
N GLY A 7 -36.45 24.51 -1.72
CA GLY A 7 -35.76 23.27 -2.05
C GLY A 7 -34.27 23.51 -2.23
N GLU A 8 -33.63 24.22 -1.29
CA GLU A 8 -32.17 24.29 -1.22
C GLU A 8 -31.63 22.86 -1.04
N MET A 9 -30.94 22.36 -2.06
CA MET A 9 -30.07 21.20 -1.89
C MET A 9 -28.92 21.61 -0.98
N VAL A 10 -29.05 21.33 0.31
CA VAL A 10 -27.96 21.45 1.27
C VAL A 10 -26.92 20.38 0.92
N GLY A 11 -26.02 20.71 0.00
CA GLY A 11 -24.77 19.97 -0.15
C GLY A 11 -24.03 20.07 1.17
N GLU A 12 -23.77 18.94 1.83
CA GLU A 12 -22.97 18.92 3.06
C GLU A 12 -21.62 19.62 2.80
N GLU A 13 -21.45 20.80 3.36
CA GLU A 13 -20.22 21.58 3.20
C GLU A 13 -19.08 20.84 3.92
N ILE A 14 -18.14 20.29 3.14
CA ILE A 14 -17.01 19.55 3.70
C ILE A 14 -16.02 20.52 4.35
N ARG A 15 -16.08 20.63 5.67
CA ARG A 15 -15.16 21.47 6.46
C ARG A 15 -13.96 20.67 6.97
N LEU A 16 -12.75 21.13 6.64
CA LEU A 16 -11.53 20.62 7.25
C LEU A 16 -11.39 21.20 8.67
N LEU A 17 -11.56 20.35 9.69
CA LEU A 17 -11.39 20.75 11.09
C LEU A 17 -9.92 20.75 11.53
N GLY A 18 -9.11 19.85 10.99
CA GLY A 18 -7.69 19.71 11.34
C GLY A 18 -7.05 18.47 10.72
N LYS A 19 -5.74 18.32 10.94
CA LYS A 19 -4.96 17.16 10.49
C LYS A 19 -4.29 16.51 11.70
N VAL A 20 -4.56 15.24 11.92
CA VAL A 20 -3.84 14.43 12.90
C VAL A 20 -2.60 13.87 12.23
N ILE A 21 -1.43 14.14 12.80
CA ILE A 21 -0.14 13.68 12.29
C ILE A 21 0.34 12.53 13.18
N ILE A 22 0.57 11.36 12.58
CA ILE A 22 1.11 10.19 13.26
C ILE A 22 2.51 9.94 12.69
N THR A 23 3.52 9.98 13.56
CA THR A 23 4.93 9.73 13.21
C THR A 23 5.48 8.59 14.05
N GLY A 24 6.40 7.81 13.49
CA GLY A 24 7.07 6.74 14.20
C GLY A 24 8.15 6.08 13.36
N LYS A 25 8.80 5.07 13.93
CA LYS A 25 9.77 4.21 13.24
C LYS A 25 9.14 2.84 12.97
N ILE A 26 9.40 2.27 11.80
CA ILE A 26 9.02 0.90 11.46
C ILE A 26 10.25 0.02 11.67
N GLU A 27 10.14 -0.99 12.53
CA GLU A 27 11.19 -1.97 12.77
C GLU A 27 10.85 -3.28 12.05
N THR A 28 11.73 -3.73 11.16
CA THR A 28 11.61 -5.04 10.51
C THR A 28 12.15 -6.12 11.44
N ARG A 29 11.25 -6.91 12.04
CA ARG A 29 11.61 -8.05 12.91
C ARG A 29 12.19 -9.24 12.13
N THR A 30 11.86 -9.33 10.85
CA THR A 30 12.34 -10.33 9.88
C THR A 30 12.73 -9.63 8.58
N GLY A 31 13.40 -10.34 7.67
CA GLY A 31 13.69 -9.83 6.33
C GLY A 31 12.42 -9.33 5.63
N LEU A 32 12.47 -8.11 5.09
CA LEU A 32 11.38 -7.46 4.38
C LEU A 32 11.74 -7.37 2.90
N SER A 33 10.89 -7.93 2.03
CA SER A 33 11.01 -7.79 0.59
C SER A 33 9.79 -7.06 0.03
N ILE A 34 10.03 -5.92 -0.61
CA ILE A 34 9.03 -5.18 -1.39
C ILE A 34 9.60 -5.06 -2.80
N GLY A 35 9.02 -5.81 -3.72
CA GLY A 35 9.51 -5.88 -5.10
C GLY A 35 9.47 -4.52 -5.78
N GLY A 36 10.60 -4.12 -6.37
CA GLY A 36 10.72 -3.00 -7.27
C GLY A 36 10.50 -3.41 -8.73
N SER A 37 10.29 -2.43 -9.60
CA SER A 37 10.44 -2.63 -11.04
C SER A 37 11.92 -2.87 -11.37
N ARG A 38 12.23 -3.77 -12.32
CA ARG A 38 13.57 -3.93 -12.91
C ARG A 38 13.96 -2.67 -13.71
N ALA A 39 14.30 -1.60 -13.00
CA ALA A 39 14.76 -0.36 -13.61
C ALA A 39 16.29 -0.42 -13.74
N GLY A 40 16.76 -1.03 -14.81
CA GLY A 40 18.18 -1.14 -15.15
C GLY A 40 18.55 -2.54 -15.64
N LEU A 41 19.14 -2.61 -16.82
CA LEU A 41 19.85 -3.79 -17.33
C LEU A 41 21.13 -4.00 -16.50
N GLU A 42 21.00 -4.34 -15.21
CA GLU A 42 22.14 -4.86 -14.46
C GLU A 42 22.36 -6.31 -14.91
N ILE A 43 23.37 -6.49 -15.77
CA ILE A 43 23.81 -7.81 -16.22
C ILE A 43 24.27 -8.57 -14.97
N GLY A 44 23.50 -9.59 -14.56
CA GLY A 44 23.75 -10.36 -13.34
C GLY A 44 22.97 -9.91 -12.10
N GLY A 45 21.94 -9.07 -12.24
CA GLY A 45 21.06 -8.66 -11.15
C GLY A 45 20.14 -9.79 -10.63
N VAL A 46 19.61 -9.60 -9.42
CA VAL A 46 18.69 -10.54 -8.75
C VAL A 46 17.32 -10.56 -9.44
N ASP A 47 16.66 -11.72 -9.47
CA ASP A 47 15.37 -11.91 -10.16
C ASP A 47 14.26 -10.99 -9.61
N ASN A 48 14.23 -10.83 -8.29
CA ASN A 48 13.22 -10.07 -7.54
C ASN A 48 13.89 -8.98 -6.67
N PRO A 49 14.37 -7.87 -7.28
CA PRO A 49 15.05 -6.83 -6.52
C PRO A 49 14.06 -6.09 -5.62
N VAL A 50 14.55 -5.68 -4.44
CA VAL A 50 13.79 -4.77 -3.57
C VAL A 50 13.79 -3.35 -4.14
N ILE A 51 12.71 -2.61 -3.89
CA ILE A 51 12.61 -1.21 -4.31
C ILE A 51 13.61 -0.34 -3.55
N LYS A 52 14.29 0.56 -4.27
CA LYS A 52 15.33 1.46 -3.76
C LYS A 52 15.02 2.90 -4.14
N ASP A 53 15.48 3.85 -3.33
CA ASP A 53 15.46 5.28 -3.66
C ASP A 53 16.58 5.66 -4.63
N VAL A 54 16.68 6.95 -4.96
CA VAL A 54 17.71 7.47 -5.89
C VAL A 54 19.14 7.34 -5.35
N GLU A 55 19.31 7.12 -4.04
CA GLU A 55 20.60 6.87 -3.40
C GLU A 55 20.90 5.37 -3.26
N GLY A 56 20.04 4.49 -3.79
CA GLY A 56 20.21 3.04 -3.72
C GLY A 56 19.77 2.41 -2.39
N LYS A 57 19.16 3.18 -1.47
CA LYS A 57 18.72 2.67 -0.17
C LYS A 57 17.33 2.07 -0.28
N PRO A 58 17.05 0.91 0.34
CA PRO A 58 15.71 0.33 0.35
C PRO A 58 14.76 1.19 1.19
N TYR A 59 13.50 1.28 0.75
CA TYR A 59 12.46 2.03 1.46
C TYR A 59 11.11 1.32 1.37
N ILE A 60 10.16 1.72 2.23
CA ILE A 60 8.78 1.21 2.18
C ILE A 60 7.91 2.26 1.48
N PRO A 61 7.35 1.96 0.30
CA PRO A 61 6.42 2.88 -0.36
C PRO A 61 5.15 3.08 0.46
N GLY A 62 4.68 4.32 0.53
CA GLY A 62 3.45 4.70 1.22
C GLY A 62 2.23 4.01 0.59
N SER A 63 2.26 3.75 -0.71
CA SER A 63 1.24 2.95 -1.42
C SER A 63 1.21 1.49 -0.95
N SER A 64 2.37 0.85 -0.78
CA SER A 64 2.47 -0.52 -0.26
C SER A 64 1.94 -0.61 1.17
N LEU A 65 2.33 0.32 2.04
CA LEU A 65 1.86 0.37 3.42
C LEU A 65 0.35 0.66 3.48
N LYS A 66 -0.14 1.68 2.76
CA LYS A 66 -1.56 2.04 2.66
C LYS A 66 -2.39 0.85 2.14
N GLY A 67 -1.92 0.17 1.10
CA GLY A 67 -2.59 -0.98 0.51
C GLY A 67 -2.71 -2.15 1.49
N LYS A 68 -1.64 -2.44 2.25
CA LYS A 68 -1.66 -3.49 3.27
C LYS A 68 -2.63 -3.14 4.41
N MET A 69 -2.63 -1.90 4.89
CA MET A 69 -3.59 -1.43 5.90
C MET A 69 -5.03 -1.55 5.41
N ARG A 70 -5.31 -1.13 4.17
CA ARG A 70 -6.64 -1.25 3.55
C ARG A 70 -7.08 -2.70 3.49
N CYS A 71 -6.23 -3.59 2.96
CA CYS A 71 -6.53 -5.02 2.82
C CYS A 71 -6.84 -5.67 4.19
N LEU A 72 -6.07 -5.35 5.23
CA LEU A 72 -6.32 -5.88 6.57
C LEU A 72 -7.64 -5.36 7.15
N LEU A 73 -7.96 -4.08 6.96
CA LEU A 73 -9.22 -3.51 7.43
C LEU A 73 -10.43 -4.07 6.66
N GLU A 74 -10.33 -4.21 5.33
CA GLU A 74 -11.36 -4.86 4.51
C GLU A 74 -11.68 -6.27 4.99
N ARG A 75 -10.64 -7.05 5.35
CA ARG A 75 -10.80 -8.39 5.92
C ARG A 75 -11.40 -8.37 7.32
N ALA A 76 -10.96 -7.47 8.19
CA ALA A 76 -11.47 -7.35 9.55
C ALA A 76 -12.96 -6.98 9.56
N GLU A 77 -13.36 -6.08 8.66
CA GLU A 77 -14.73 -5.63 8.45
C GLU A 77 -15.57 -6.55 7.56
N ARG A 78 -15.00 -7.69 7.13
CA ARG A 78 -15.63 -8.69 6.26
C ARG A 78 -16.26 -8.08 5.00
N LYS A 79 -15.58 -7.12 4.38
CA LYS A 79 -16.07 -6.45 3.18
C LYS A 79 -15.98 -7.36 1.96
N GLU A 80 -17.00 -7.29 1.11
CA GLU A 80 -17.01 -7.96 -0.18
C GLU A 80 -16.07 -7.25 -1.16
N LEU A 81 -15.25 -8.03 -1.88
CA LEU A 81 -14.32 -7.52 -2.86
C LEU A 81 -15.03 -7.38 -4.21
N THR A 82 -15.66 -6.23 -4.40
CA THR A 82 -16.57 -5.93 -5.51
C THR A 82 -15.87 -5.49 -6.79
N THR A 83 -14.63 -4.99 -6.72
CA THR A 83 -13.94 -4.39 -7.87
C THR A 83 -12.56 -4.99 -8.09
N SER A 84 -12.21 -5.23 -9.36
CA SER A 84 -10.88 -5.64 -9.77
C SER A 84 -10.02 -4.41 -10.09
N LEU A 85 -8.85 -4.31 -9.47
CA LEU A 85 -7.83 -3.31 -9.75
C LEU A 85 -6.56 -4.04 -10.21
N GLY A 86 -6.39 -4.16 -11.53
CA GLY A 86 -5.34 -5.00 -12.12
C GLY A 86 -5.50 -6.46 -11.72
N LYS A 87 -4.50 -7.02 -11.04
CA LYS A 87 -4.53 -8.41 -10.51
C LYS A 87 -5.13 -8.52 -9.11
N ALA A 88 -5.48 -7.41 -8.46
CA ALA A 88 -6.03 -7.39 -7.11
C ALA A 88 -7.55 -7.21 -7.13
N ARG A 89 -8.24 -7.73 -6.12
CA ARG A 89 -9.65 -7.42 -5.85
C ARG A 89 -9.77 -6.59 -4.58
N ILE A 90 -10.55 -5.51 -4.63
CA ILE A 90 -10.73 -4.54 -3.55
C ILE A 90 -12.20 -4.31 -3.28
N HIS A 91 -12.52 -3.85 -2.08
CA HIS A 91 -13.87 -3.40 -1.74
C HIS A 91 -14.10 -1.97 -2.23
N VAL A 92 -15.18 -1.76 -2.98
CA VAL A 92 -15.66 -0.44 -3.39
C VAL A 92 -17.17 -0.40 -3.19
N CYS A 93 -17.68 0.60 -2.46
CA CYS A 93 -19.12 0.80 -2.32
C CYS A 93 -19.74 1.22 -3.66
N GLU A 94 -20.88 0.64 -4.00
CA GLU A 94 -21.62 0.95 -5.22
C GLU A 94 -22.78 1.92 -5.01
N ARG A 95 -23.29 1.99 -3.78
CA ARG A 95 -24.38 2.87 -3.37
C ARG A 95 -23.90 3.89 -2.35
N GLU A 96 -24.49 5.09 -2.41
CA GLU A 96 -24.19 6.17 -1.48
C GLU A 96 -24.54 5.80 -0.02
N ASP A 97 -25.66 5.10 0.20
CA ASP A 97 -26.09 4.65 1.53
C ASP A 97 -25.06 3.73 2.20
N ASP A 98 -24.43 2.86 1.41
CA ASP A 98 -23.39 1.96 1.90
C ASP A 98 -22.10 2.72 2.17
N TYR A 99 -21.76 3.69 1.31
CA TYR A 99 -20.62 4.58 1.52
C TYR A 99 -20.75 5.37 2.83
N LYS A 100 -21.94 5.89 3.15
CA LYS A 100 -22.23 6.60 4.40
C LYS A 100 -21.95 5.75 5.65
N LYS A 101 -22.00 4.41 5.54
CA LYS A 101 -21.71 3.48 6.64
C LYS A 101 -20.33 2.82 6.54
N CYS A 102 -19.62 2.97 5.42
CA CYS A 102 -18.36 2.28 5.17
C CYS A 102 -17.15 3.07 5.68
N CYS A 103 -16.51 2.59 6.75
CA CYS A 103 -15.27 3.17 7.27
C CYS A 103 -14.10 3.04 6.27
N VAL A 104 -13.99 1.90 5.57
CA VAL A 104 -12.91 1.62 4.61
C VAL A 104 -12.88 2.66 3.50
N CYS A 105 -13.99 2.85 2.78
CA CYS A 105 -14.04 3.78 1.64
C CYS A 105 -13.88 5.24 2.08
N LYS A 106 -14.33 5.61 3.29
CA LYS A 106 -14.10 6.96 3.86
C LYS A 106 -12.63 7.22 4.19
N ILE A 107 -11.94 6.23 4.73
CA ILE A 107 -10.52 6.37 5.12
C ILE A 107 -9.62 6.34 3.88
N PHE A 108 -9.80 5.33 3.02
CA PHE A 108 -8.87 5.02 1.94
C PHE A 108 -9.23 5.66 0.59
N GLY A 109 -10.48 6.09 0.42
CA GLY A 109 -11.02 6.69 -0.80
C GLY A 109 -11.70 5.68 -1.73
N LEU A 110 -12.54 6.23 -2.62
CA LEU A 110 -13.14 5.54 -3.77
C LEU A 110 -12.31 5.80 -5.04
N PRO A 111 -12.33 4.90 -6.03
CA PRO A 111 -11.89 5.21 -7.38
C PRO A 111 -12.69 6.38 -7.98
N GLY A 112 -12.08 7.19 -8.85
CA GLY A 112 -12.63 8.46 -9.36
C GLY A 112 -13.86 8.34 -10.29
N GLU A 113 -14.39 7.14 -10.51
CA GLU A 113 -15.51 6.85 -11.42
C GLU A 113 -16.88 6.89 -10.71
N LYS A 114 -16.92 7.16 -9.40
CA LYS A 114 -18.17 7.19 -8.62
C LYS A 114 -18.70 8.62 -8.47
N GLU A 115 -20.00 8.80 -8.70
CA GLU A 115 -20.71 10.08 -8.58
C GLU A 115 -20.86 10.56 -7.13
N PHE A 116 -20.69 9.65 -6.16
CA PHE A 116 -20.63 9.96 -4.74
C PHE A 116 -19.24 9.67 -4.19
N GLY A 117 -18.83 10.44 -3.20
CA GLY A 117 -17.55 10.25 -2.53
C GLY A 117 -17.05 11.53 -1.89
N GLY A 118 -16.35 11.36 -0.77
CA GLY A 118 -15.61 12.44 -0.11
C GLY A 118 -14.10 12.35 -0.36
N PRO A 119 -13.35 13.38 0.03
CA PRO A 119 -11.90 13.37 -0.03
C PRO A 119 -11.32 12.22 0.80
N THR A 120 -10.22 11.65 0.35
CA THR A 120 -9.48 10.63 1.10
C THR A 120 -8.97 11.22 2.41
N ARG A 121 -9.27 10.55 3.53
CA ARG A 121 -8.91 11.04 4.87
C ARG A 121 -7.53 10.60 5.35
N LEU A 122 -6.91 9.62 4.68
CA LEU A 122 -5.60 9.07 5.01
C LEU A 122 -4.55 9.31 3.90
N ILE A 123 -3.47 9.97 4.28
CA ILE A 123 -2.24 10.07 3.48
C ILE A 123 -1.16 9.26 4.19
N VAL A 124 -0.55 8.32 3.48
CA VAL A 124 0.58 7.52 3.96
C VAL A 124 1.81 7.92 3.16
N ARG A 125 2.85 8.39 3.83
CA ARG A 125 4.12 8.80 3.22
C ARG A 125 5.05 7.59 3.07
N ASP A 126 6.00 7.71 2.15
CA ASP A 126 7.10 6.75 2.04
C ASP A 126 7.94 6.75 3.33
N SER A 127 8.37 5.57 3.75
CA SER A 127 9.21 5.39 4.94
C SER A 127 10.62 5.02 4.49
N PHE A 128 11.54 5.97 4.63
CA PHE A 128 12.95 5.82 4.29
C PHE A 128 13.74 5.17 5.42
N LEU A 129 14.89 4.62 5.06
CA LEU A 129 15.86 4.07 5.99
C LEU A 129 16.39 5.19 6.91
N THR A 130 16.48 4.93 8.21
CA THR A 130 17.12 5.90 9.13
C THR A 130 18.63 5.89 8.94
N ASP A 131 19.31 7.02 9.21
CA ASP A 131 20.77 7.12 9.10
C ASP A 131 21.50 6.06 9.94
N GLU A 132 20.98 5.79 11.14
CA GLU A 132 21.46 4.74 12.04
C GLU A 132 21.37 3.36 11.40
N SER A 133 20.22 3.03 10.81
CA SER A 133 20.01 1.77 10.09
C SER A 133 20.88 1.67 8.83
N ALA A 134 21.04 2.77 8.09
CA ALA A 134 21.87 2.83 6.90
C ALA A 134 23.35 2.62 7.20
N LYS A 135 23.84 3.15 8.33
CA LYS A 135 25.21 2.89 8.80
C LYS A 135 25.37 1.43 9.22
N ARG A 136 24.46 0.92 10.06
CA ARG A 136 24.49 -0.46 10.53
C ARG A 136 24.48 -1.47 9.39
N LEU A 137 23.63 -1.28 8.39
CA LEU A 137 23.51 -2.20 7.26
C LEU A 137 24.73 -2.17 6.33
N ARG A 138 25.44 -1.03 6.20
CA ARG A 138 26.69 -0.95 5.43
C ARG A 138 27.87 -1.66 6.10
N GLU A 139 27.87 -1.70 7.44
CA GLU A 139 28.93 -2.35 8.22
C GLU A 139 28.76 -3.87 8.30
N LEU A 140 27.57 -4.38 7.95
CA LEU A 140 27.30 -5.81 7.91
C LEU A 140 27.81 -6.44 6.61
N PRO A 141 28.31 -7.68 6.63
CA PRO A 141 28.74 -8.40 5.43
C PRO A 141 27.52 -8.94 4.67
N THR A 142 26.71 -8.06 4.08
CA THR A 142 25.55 -8.42 3.25
C THR A 142 25.97 -8.71 1.81
N ASP A 143 25.20 -9.54 1.10
CA ASP A 143 25.49 -9.91 -0.30
C ASP A 143 25.44 -8.72 -1.26
N MET A 144 24.63 -7.71 -0.95
CA MET A 144 24.50 -6.45 -1.68
C MET A 144 24.43 -5.28 -0.70
N GLU A 145 24.64 -4.05 -1.18
CA GLU A 145 24.52 -2.86 -0.34
C GLU A 145 23.11 -2.78 0.28
N TYR A 146 23.06 -2.76 1.62
CA TYR A 146 21.86 -2.75 2.47
C TYR A 146 20.98 -4.02 2.47
N THR A 147 21.25 -5.02 1.63
CA THR A 147 20.31 -6.13 1.38
C THR A 147 21.02 -7.48 1.25
N GLU A 148 20.39 -8.54 1.75
CA GLU A 148 20.84 -9.93 1.58
C GLU A 148 20.09 -10.61 0.41
N ILE A 149 20.69 -11.63 -0.19
CA ILE A 149 20.07 -12.48 -1.21
C ILE A 149 19.58 -13.76 -0.54
N LYS A 150 18.32 -14.14 -0.80
CA LYS A 150 17.75 -15.40 -0.31
C LYS A 150 17.26 -16.25 -1.46
N PHE A 151 17.86 -17.43 -1.59
CA PHE A 151 17.42 -18.44 -2.54
C PHE A 151 16.21 -19.21 -1.99
N GLU A 152 15.16 -19.31 -2.81
CA GLU A 152 13.97 -20.12 -2.52
C GLU A 152 13.85 -21.24 -3.55
N ASN A 153 13.59 -22.47 -3.10
CA ASN A 153 13.44 -23.63 -3.97
C ASN A 153 12.02 -24.17 -3.93
N ALA A 154 11.35 -24.26 -5.09
CA ALA A 154 10.11 -25.01 -5.22
C ALA A 154 10.43 -26.46 -5.60
N ILE A 155 10.12 -27.42 -4.73
CA ILE A 155 10.32 -28.84 -5.01
C ILE A 155 8.99 -29.46 -5.47
N ASP A 156 9.00 -30.08 -6.64
CA ASP A 156 7.88 -30.88 -7.13
C ASP A 156 7.74 -32.12 -6.22
N ARG A 157 6.55 -32.29 -5.63
CA ARG A 157 6.28 -33.36 -4.65
C ARG A 157 6.14 -34.74 -5.28
N ILE A 158 5.95 -34.83 -6.59
CA ILE A 158 5.80 -36.10 -7.33
C ILE A 158 7.15 -36.52 -7.90
N THR A 159 7.86 -35.59 -8.55
CA THR A 159 9.11 -35.89 -9.24
C THR A 159 10.36 -35.63 -8.39
N SER A 160 10.20 -35.00 -7.21
CA SER A 160 11.30 -34.50 -6.37
C SER A 160 12.24 -33.52 -7.07
N ALA A 161 11.85 -32.96 -8.23
CA ALA A 161 12.66 -32.01 -8.97
C ALA A 161 12.63 -30.63 -8.28
N ALA A 162 13.80 -30.01 -8.13
CA ALA A 162 13.93 -28.67 -7.57
C ALA A 162 13.92 -27.60 -8.68
N ASN A 163 13.08 -26.58 -8.51
CA ASN A 163 13.06 -25.35 -9.30
C ASN A 163 13.57 -24.18 -8.43
N PRO A 164 14.90 -23.94 -8.39
CA PRO A 164 15.48 -22.84 -7.62
C PRO A 164 15.13 -21.49 -8.23
N ARG A 165 14.87 -20.49 -7.37
CA ARG A 165 14.66 -19.08 -7.71
C ARG A 165 15.44 -18.20 -6.74
N GLN A 166 15.89 -17.05 -7.24
CA GLN A 166 16.67 -16.07 -6.48
C GLN A 166 15.83 -14.85 -6.05
#